data_AF-A0A9X0UKR2-F1
#
_entry.id   AF-A0A9X0UKR2-F1
#
_cell.length_a   1.000
_cell.length_b   1.000
_cell.length_c   1.000
_cell.angle_alpha   90.00
_cell.angle_beta   90.00
_cell.angle_gamma   90.00
#
_symmetry.space_group_name_H-M   'P 1'
#
loop_
_entity.id
_entity.type
_entity.pdbx_description
1 polymer ?
#
loop_
_entity_poly.entity_id
_entity_poly.type
_entity_poly.pdbx_seq_one_letter_code
_entity_poly.pdbx_strand_id
1 'polypeptide(L)'
;MTTKQIPDWKQYEWLITKILHDEHSEPNVTVLGDSRIRGEYSERSRQIDVLIEQGSIRTIVECKHYDKPIDVKAAESFMSMMNDVGAHFGVLISSNGFTSSVPKRVREFGDRIKLEHLDWQEAYSASFAVESYGRVSDICSHCIESYEIGRSVPGLLCWNHGLGIRQFGKFSMGSVGRCLKCKSYTVYCDSCGWVTVAEHEEPCCELRDVFYAHVAKET
;
A
#
# COMPACT_ATOMS: atom_id res chain seq x y z
N MET A 1 16.40 23.85 -5.71
CA MET A 1 14.98 23.69 -5.30
C MET A 1 14.99 22.81 -4.06
N THR A 2 14.60 23.33 -2.91
CA THR A 2 14.58 22.58 -1.65
C THR A 2 13.50 21.52 -1.76
N THR A 3 13.89 20.25 -1.91
CA THR A 3 12.98 19.11 -1.90
C THR A 3 12.26 19.09 -0.55
N LYS A 4 10.93 19.21 -0.57
CA LYS A 4 10.11 19.15 0.65
C LYS A 4 10.30 17.76 1.27
N GLN A 5 10.87 17.70 2.48
CA GLN A 5 11.06 16.46 3.21
C GLN A 5 9.70 15.79 3.46
N ILE A 6 9.60 14.50 3.14
CA ILE A 6 8.39 13.72 3.36
C ILE A 6 8.28 13.41 4.87
N PRO A 7 7.14 13.68 5.51
CA PRO A 7 6.97 13.39 6.93
C PRO A 7 7.08 11.90 7.25
N ASP A 8 7.64 11.55 8.41
CA ASP A 8 7.86 10.16 8.82
C ASP A 8 6.55 9.37 8.90
N TRP A 9 5.44 9.98 9.35
CA TRP A 9 4.14 9.31 9.37
C TRP A 9 3.71 8.79 7.98
N LYS A 10 4.00 9.56 6.91
CA LYS A 10 3.65 9.17 5.54
C LYS A 10 4.57 8.07 5.02
N GLN A 11 5.84 8.11 5.42
CA GLN A 11 6.78 7.05 5.10
C GLN A 11 6.39 5.75 5.81
N TYR A 12 5.97 5.84 7.07
CA TYR A 12 5.45 4.72 7.84
C TYR A 12 4.21 4.09 7.18
N GLU A 13 3.26 4.90 6.68
CA GLU A 13 2.14 4.41 5.87
C GLU A 13 2.61 3.61 4.64
N TRP A 14 3.69 4.03 3.96
CA TRP A 14 4.23 3.28 2.83
C TRP A 14 4.80 1.93 3.23
N LEU A 15 5.53 1.87 4.35
CA LEU A 15 6.07 0.61 4.88
C LEU A 15 4.94 -0.38 5.18
N ILE A 16 3.91 0.09 5.89
CA ILE A 16 2.74 -0.71 6.23
C ILE A 16 1.96 -1.14 4.98
N THR A 17 1.74 -0.23 4.03
CA THR A 17 1.06 -0.57 2.77
C THR A 17 1.81 -1.67 2.02
N LYS A 18 3.14 -1.60 1.94
CA LYS A 18 3.97 -2.61 1.27
C LYS A 18 3.85 -3.97 1.95
N ILE A 19 3.98 -4.01 3.28
CA ILE A 19 3.84 -5.26 4.06
C ILE A 19 2.47 -5.90 3.79
N LEU A 20 1.39 -5.14 3.98
CA LEU A 20 0.02 -5.66 3.80
C LEU A 20 -0.26 -6.06 2.36
N HIS A 21 0.28 -5.32 1.39
CA HIS A 21 0.15 -5.67 -0.02
C HIS A 21 0.78 -7.04 -0.31
N ASP A 22 1.98 -7.28 0.20
CA ASP A 22 2.70 -8.54 -0.05
C ASP A 22 2.08 -9.72 0.71
N GLU A 23 1.65 -9.50 1.96
CA GLU A 23 0.92 -10.50 2.77
C GLU A 23 -0.43 -10.90 2.16
N HIS A 24 -1.07 -10.00 1.42
CA HIS A 24 -2.35 -10.20 0.76
C HIS A 24 -2.24 -10.26 -0.78
N SER A 25 -1.12 -10.75 -1.30
CA SER A 25 -0.88 -10.94 -2.76
C SER A 25 -1.67 -12.14 -3.34
N GLU A 26 -2.94 -12.26 -2.96
CA GLU A 26 -3.86 -13.31 -3.37
C GLU A 26 -4.80 -12.82 -4.49
N PRO A 27 -5.29 -13.72 -5.36
CA PRO A 27 -6.30 -13.36 -6.34
C PRO A 27 -7.56 -12.77 -5.68
N ASN A 28 -8.11 -11.71 -6.28
CA ASN A 28 -9.32 -11.00 -5.81
C ASN A 28 -9.17 -10.22 -4.50
N VAL A 29 -7.94 -10.02 -4.02
CA VAL A 29 -7.65 -9.04 -2.96
C VAL A 29 -6.98 -7.82 -3.58
N THR A 30 -7.43 -6.64 -3.19
CA THR A 30 -6.85 -5.37 -3.63
C THR A 30 -6.40 -4.59 -2.40
N VAL A 31 -5.12 -4.20 -2.37
CA VAL A 31 -4.52 -3.39 -1.31
C VAL A 31 -4.07 -2.05 -1.88
N LEU A 32 -4.65 -0.96 -1.39
CA LEU A 32 -4.42 0.39 -1.91
C LEU A 32 -4.07 1.37 -0.79
N GLY A 33 -2.86 1.92 -0.83
CA GLY A 33 -2.44 3.00 0.06
C GLY A 33 -2.93 4.38 -0.38
N ASP A 34 -3.24 5.26 0.58
CA ASP A 34 -3.71 6.65 0.36
C ASP A 34 -5.03 6.72 -0.42
N SER A 35 -5.99 5.86 -0.05
CA SER A 35 -7.30 5.74 -0.69
C SER A 35 -8.28 6.78 -0.15
N ARG A 36 -9.31 7.15 -0.93
CA ARG A 36 -10.36 8.08 -0.49
C ARG A 36 -11.75 7.49 -0.65
N ILE A 37 -12.50 7.42 0.45
CA ILE A 37 -13.89 6.93 0.46
C ILE A 37 -14.82 8.06 0.93
N ARG A 38 -15.97 8.24 0.27
CA ARG A 38 -16.99 9.19 0.75
C ARG A 38 -17.70 8.56 1.94
N GLY A 39 -17.69 9.25 3.07
CA GLY A 39 -18.42 8.83 4.26
C GLY A 39 -19.93 8.84 4.03
N GLU A 40 -20.62 7.82 4.52
CA GLU A 40 -22.06 7.63 4.46
C GLU A 40 -22.80 8.67 5.30
N TYR A 41 -22.31 8.95 6.53
CA TYR A 41 -22.96 9.88 7.44
C TYR A 41 -22.36 11.28 7.34
N SER A 42 -21.04 11.38 7.24
CA SER A 42 -20.36 12.68 7.18
C SER A 42 -20.49 13.36 5.81
N GLU A 43 -20.76 12.58 4.76
CA GLU A 43 -20.68 12.98 3.35
C GLU A 43 -19.33 13.56 2.93
N ARG A 44 -18.31 13.46 3.79
CA ARG A 44 -16.96 13.96 3.53
C ARG A 44 -16.11 12.86 2.91
N SER A 45 -15.17 13.29 2.06
CA SER A 45 -14.13 12.39 1.58
C SER A 45 -13.14 12.10 2.71
N ARG A 46 -13.13 10.86 3.20
CA ARG A 46 -12.22 10.33 4.22
C ARG A 46 -10.99 9.76 3.52
N GLN A 47 -9.81 10.15 3.96
CA GLN A 47 -8.58 9.46 3.59
C GLN A 47 -8.47 8.18 4.42
N ILE A 48 -8.08 7.09 3.78
CA ILE A 48 -7.81 5.79 4.37
C ILE A 48 -6.35 5.47 4.07
N ASP A 49 -5.56 5.25 5.12
CA ASP A 49 -4.12 5.04 4.96
C ASP A 49 -3.83 3.81 4.13
N VAL A 50 -4.48 2.67 4.43
CA VAL A 50 -4.53 1.48 3.58
C VAL A 50 -5.95 0.92 3.49
N LEU A 51 -6.43 0.71 2.27
CA LEU A 51 -7.69 0.04 1.97
C LEU A 51 -7.41 -1.37 1.48
N ILE A 52 -8.05 -2.37 2.09
CA ILE A 52 -8.02 -3.76 1.64
C ILE A 52 -9.45 -4.15 1.25
N GLU A 53 -9.64 -4.57 0.01
CA GLU A 53 -10.93 -5.06 -0.50
C GLU A 53 -10.80 -6.50 -1.00
N GLN A 54 -11.71 -7.36 -0.55
CA GLN A 54 -11.84 -8.76 -1.00
C GLN A 54 -13.32 -9.05 -1.28
N GLY A 55 -13.70 -8.99 -2.56
CA GLY A 55 -15.10 -9.04 -2.96
C GLY A 55 -15.90 -7.89 -2.35
N SER A 56 -16.94 -8.19 -1.57
CA SER A 56 -17.73 -7.18 -0.85
C SER A 56 -17.16 -6.82 0.53
N ILE A 57 -16.12 -7.52 1.00
CA ILE A 57 -15.52 -7.27 2.31
C ILE A 57 -14.53 -6.13 2.18
N ARG A 58 -14.69 -5.14 3.06
CA ARG A 58 -13.84 -3.96 3.15
C ARG A 58 -13.17 -3.89 4.51
N THR A 59 -11.85 -3.82 4.49
CA THR A 59 -11.01 -3.59 5.67
C THR A 59 -10.28 -2.27 5.50
N ILE A 60 -10.36 -1.40 6.52
CA ILE A 60 -9.57 -0.17 6.55
C ILE A 60 -8.44 -0.29 7.56
N VAL A 61 -7.28 0.26 7.21
CA VAL A 61 -6.13 0.31 8.09
C VAL A 61 -5.77 1.76 8.35
N GLU A 62 -5.59 2.09 9.63
CA GLU A 62 -5.10 3.39 10.09
C GLU A 62 -3.73 3.22 10.73
N CYS A 63 -2.77 4.00 10.26
CA CYS A 63 -1.39 3.98 10.72
C CYS A 63 -1.14 5.16 11.66
N LYS A 64 -0.64 4.88 12.87
CA LYS A 64 -0.27 5.91 13.84
C LYS A 64 1.21 5.84 14.19
N HIS A 65 1.96 6.76 13.60
CA HIS A 65 3.36 6.98 13.92
C HIS A 65 3.51 8.17 14.89
N TYR A 66 3.28 7.93 16.18
CA TYR A 66 3.38 8.93 17.25
C TYR A 66 4.44 8.51 18.26
N ASP A 67 5.11 9.46 18.91
CA ASP A 67 6.08 9.20 19.98
C ASP A 67 5.48 8.60 21.27
N LYS A 68 4.15 8.50 21.35
CA LYS A 68 3.42 8.01 22.51
C LYS A 68 2.41 6.94 22.10
N PRO A 69 2.09 6.00 23.00
CA PRO A 69 1.03 5.01 22.76
C PRO A 69 -0.31 5.67 22.43
N ILE A 70 -1.08 5.01 21.57
CA ILE A 70 -2.40 5.48 21.15
C ILE A 70 -3.38 5.44 22.32
N ASP A 71 -4.12 6.52 22.48
CA ASP A 71 -5.15 6.68 23.51
C ASP A 71 -6.55 6.30 23.01
N VAL A 72 -7.51 6.32 23.93
CA VAL A 72 -8.91 5.98 23.63
C VAL A 72 -9.52 6.94 22.61
N LYS A 73 -9.14 8.22 22.62
CA LYS A 73 -9.69 9.23 21.72
C LYS A 73 -9.31 8.95 20.27
N ALA A 74 -8.05 8.59 20.02
CA ALA A 74 -7.60 8.20 18.70
C ALA A 74 -8.28 6.90 18.22
N ALA A 75 -8.44 5.92 19.11
CA ALA A 75 -9.20 4.70 18.80
C ALA A 75 -10.67 5.01 18.46
N GLU A 76 -11.33 5.91 19.20
CA GLU A 76 -12.70 6.35 18.92
C GLU A 76 -12.85 7.09 17.59
N SER A 77 -11.86 7.91 17.22
CA SER A 77 -11.82 8.54 15.91
C SER A 77 -11.74 7.50 14.79
N PHE A 78 -10.93 6.45 14.97
CA PHE A 78 -10.83 5.35 14.01
C PHE A 78 -12.15 4.56 13.92
N MET A 79 -12.76 4.21 15.05
CA MET A 79 -14.06 3.53 15.10
C MET A 79 -15.17 4.34 14.42
N SER A 80 -15.18 5.65 14.64
CA SER A 80 -16.10 6.57 13.96
C SER A 80 -15.89 6.56 12.45
N MET A 81 -14.64 6.57 11.98
CA MET A 81 -14.31 6.47 10.56
C MET A 81 -14.75 5.14 9.95
N MET A 82 -14.50 4.03 10.64
CA MET A 82 -14.86 2.68 10.21
C MET A 82 -16.37 2.58 9.94
N ASN A 83 -17.19 3.11 10.85
CA ASN A 83 -18.63 3.18 10.66
C ASN A 83 -19.01 4.12 9.51
N ASP A 84 -18.37 5.29 9.42
CA ASP A 84 -18.67 6.29 8.38
C ASP A 84 -18.36 5.80 6.97
N VAL A 85 -17.36 4.95 6.76
CA VAL A 85 -17.02 4.41 5.42
C VAL A 85 -17.58 3.01 5.15
N GLY A 86 -18.44 2.51 6.04
CA GLY A 86 -19.06 1.18 5.91
C GLY A 86 -18.05 0.04 5.90
N ALA A 87 -16.95 0.15 6.65
CA ALA A 87 -15.93 -0.89 6.70
C ALA A 87 -16.40 -2.09 7.54
N HIS A 88 -16.14 -3.29 7.06
CA HIS A 88 -16.49 -4.54 7.74
C HIS A 88 -15.49 -4.81 8.88
N PHE A 89 -14.21 -4.62 8.59
CA PHE A 89 -13.11 -4.80 9.53
C PHE A 89 -12.20 -3.56 9.57
N GLY A 90 -11.47 -3.43 10.67
CA GLY A 90 -10.50 -2.37 10.88
C GLY A 90 -9.20 -2.91 11.45
N VAL A 91 -8.06 -2.38 11.01
CA VAL A 91 -6.76 -2.60 11.66
C VAL A 91 -6.22 -1.25 12.09
N LEU A 92 -5.97 -1.08 13.38
CA LEU A 92 -5.30 0.10 13.91
C LEU A 92 -3.86 -0.29 14.24
N ILE A 93 -2.91 0.28 13.50
CA ILE A 93 -1.49 -0.01 13.63
C ILE A 93 -0.80 1.18 14.31
N SER A 94 -0.01 0.91 15.34
CA SER A 94 0.75 1.93 16.07
C SER A 94 2.23 1.60 16.10
N SER A 95 3.09 2.59 15.86
CA SER A 95 4.54 2.39 16.00
C SER A 95 5.03 2.34 17.45
N ASN A 96 4.22 2.85 18.40
CA ASN A 96 4.55 2.92 19.82
C ASN A 96 3.47 2.26 20.71
N GLY A 97 2.70 1.34 20.14
CA GLY A 97 1.69 0.56 20.84
C GLY A 97 0.47 1.37 21.32
N PHE A 98 -0.21 0.84 22.33
CA PHE A 98 -1.52 1.32 22.79
C PHE A 98 -1.55 1.49 24.30
N THR A 99 -2.31 2.47 24.79
CA THR A 99 -2.65 2.54 26.22
C THR A 99 -3.53 1.35 26.62
N SER A 100 -3.45 0.94 27.89
CA SER A 100 -4.19 -0.23 28.42
C SER A 100 -5.72 -0.15 28.33
N SER A 101 -6.25 1.04 28.02
CA SER A 101 -7.69 1.28 27.86
C SER A 101 -8.17 1.03 26.42
N VAL A 102 -7.29 1.15 25.41
CA VAL A 102 -7.69 0.97 24.00
C VAL A 102 -8.19 -0.45 23.69
N PRO A 103 -7.51 -1.53 24.11
CA PRO A 103 -8.04 -2.89 23.91
C PRO A 103 -9.39 -3.12 24.61
N LYS A 104 -9.67 -2.39 25.70
CA LYS A 104 -10.97 -2.48 26.38
C LYS A 104 -12.05 -1.74 25.60
N ARG A 105 -11.70 -0.62 24.98
CA ARG A 105 -12.61 0.20 24.20
C ARG A 105 -13.05 -0.51 22.92
N VAL A 106 -12.10 -1.02 22.13
CA VAL A 106 -12.41 -1.62 20.81
C VAL A 106 -13.18 -2.93 20.89
N ARG A 107 -13.24 -3.57 22.06
CA ARG A 107 -14.04 -4.78 22.29
C ARG A 107 -15.54 -4.59 22.01
N GLU A 108 -16.05 -3.37 22.07
CA GLU A 108 -17.45 -3.10 21.71
C GLU A 108 -17.77 -3.40 20.23
N PHE A 109 -16.76 -3.48 19.36
CA PHE A 109 -16.89 -3.81 17.95
C PHE A 109 -16.87 -5.32 17.65
N GLY A 110 -16.95 -6.19 18.66
CA GLY A 110 -17.14 -7.64 18.46
C GLY A 110 -16.09 -8.27 17.56
N ASP A 111 -14.81 -8.07 17.89
CA ASP A 111 -13.62 -8.57 17.18
C ASP A 111 -13.43 -8.05 15.74
N ARG A 112 -14.23 -7.07 15.30
CA ARG A 112 -14.05 -6.44 13.98
C ARG A 112 -12.82 -5.54 13.87
N ILE A 113 -12.17 -5.23 15.00
CA ILE A 113 -11.00 -4.34 15.05
C ILE A 113 -9.79 -5.11 15.59
N LYS A 114 -8.74 -5.19 14.78
CA LYS A 114 -7.42 -5.69 15.18
C LYS A 114 -6.54 -4.51 15.60
N LEU A 115 -5.80 -4.69 16.69
CA LEU A 115 -4.76 -3.76 17.13
C LEU A 115 -3.40 -4.38 16.86
N GLU A 116 -2.53 -3.65 16.18
CA GLU A 116 -1.16 -4.11 15.90
C GLU A 116 -0.14 -3.07 16.34
N HIS A 117 0.91 -3.55 16.99
CA HIS A 117 2.11 -2.77 17.25
C HIS A 117 3.20 -3.29 16.34
N LEU A 118 3.70 -2.40 15.47
CA LEU A 118 4.84 -2.67 14.61
C LEU A 118 5.71 -1.43 14.65
N ASP A 119 6.92 -1.50 15.21
CA ASP A 119 7.75 -0.30 15.29
C ASP A 119 8.33 0.10 13.92
N TRP A 120 8.95 1.28 13.84
CA TRP A 120 9.54 1.75 12.58
C TRP A 120 10.60 0.80 12.03
N GLN A 121 11.47 0.27 12.88
CA GLN A 121 12.59 -0.56 12.46
C GLN A 121 12.10 -1.92 11.95
N GLU A 122 11.10 -2.49 12.63
CA GLU A 122 10.40 -3.70 12.22
C GLU A 122 9.66 -3.48 10.89
N ALA A 123 8.86 -2.42 10.78
CA ALA A 123 8.15 -2.08 9.55
C ALA A 123 9.10 -1.84 8.37
N TYR A 124 10.21 -1.13 8.62
CA TYR A 124 11.24 -0.92 7.62
C TYR A 124 11.79 -2.26 7.16
N SER A 125 12.30 -3.07 8.09
CA SER A 125 12.93 -4.36 7.76
C SER A 125 11.97 -5.34 7.06
N ALA A 126 10.71 -5.40 7.49
CA ALA A 126 9.69 -6.26 6.90
C ALA A 126 9.28 -5.81 5.49
N SER A 127 9.21 -4.50 5.22
CA SER A 127 8.89 -3.98 3.88
C SER A 127 9.95 -4.26 2.82
N PHE A 128 11.19 -4.56 3.25
CA PHE A 128 12.30 -4.94 2.38
C PHE A 128 12.59 -6.43 2.44
N ALA A 129 11.71 -7.29 2.97
CA ALA A 129 11.96 -8.73 3.02
C ALA A 129 12.27 -9.25 1.60
N VAL A 130 13.57 -9.48 1.37
CA VAL A 130 14.17 -9.64 0.04
C VAL A 130 13.84 -11.02 -0.51
N GLU A 131 12.76 -11.14 -1.28
CA GLU A 131 12.73 -12.14 -2.34
C GLU A 131 13.38 -11.55 -3.58
N SER A 132 14.51 -12.12 -4.01
CA SER A 132 15.09 -11.79 -5.30
C SER A 132 14.22 -12.40 -6.40
N TYR A 133 13.39 -11.58 -7.03
CA TYR A 133 12.63 -11.93 -8.23
C TYR A 133 13.49 -11.91 -9.50
N GLY A 134 14.83 -11.93 -9.39
CA GLY A 134 15.75 -11.81 -10.51
C GLY A 134 15.89 -10.37 -11.02
N ARG A 135 15.20 -10.01 -12.11
CA ARG A 135 15.29 -8.67 -12.74
C ARG A 135 14.36 -7.63 -12.12
N VAL A 136 13.39 -8.07 -11.32
CA VAL A 136 12.40 -7.20 -10.69
C VAL A 136 12.91 -6.78 -9.31
N SER A 137 12.66 -5.52 -8.95
CA SER A 137 13.03 -4.93 -7.66
C SER A 137 11.79 -4.32 -7.02
N ASP A 138 11.69 -4.37 -5.69
CA ASP A 138 10.70 -3.60 -4.94
C ASP A 138 11.00 -2.10 -4.87
N ILE A 139 12.18 -1.68 -5.34
CA ILE A 139 12.58 -0.27 -5.34
C ILE A 139 12.28 0.35 -6.71
N CYS A 140 11.50 1.42 -6.69
CA CYS A 140 11.20 2.24 -7.85
C CYS A 140 12.45 2.97 -8.36
N SER A 141 12.91 2.62 -9.56
CA SER A 141 14.06 3.25 -10.22
C SER A 141 13.91 4.76 -10.37
N HIS A 142 12.70 5.25 -10.65
CA HIS A 142 12.42 6.69 -10.74
C HIS A 142 12.60 7.45 -9.41
N CYS A 143 12.57 6.76 -8.27
CA CYS A 143 12.73 7.37 -6.95
C CYS A 143 14.14 7.22 -6.37
N ILE A 144 15.05 6.48 -7.02
CA ILE A 144 16.33 6.07 -6.42
C ILE A 144 17.25 7.26 -6.11
N GLU A 145 17.22 8.30 -6.96
CA GLU A 145 18.03 9.52 -6.79
C GLU A 145 17.53 10.43 -5.65
N SER A 146 16.32 10.17 -5.13
CA SER A 146 15.66 10.96 -4.08
C SER A 146 15.68 10.31 -2.71
N TYR A 147 16.51 9.28 -2.53
CA TYR A 147 16.56 8.44 -1.34
C TYR A 147 17.96 8.45 -0.73
N GLU A 148 18.02 8.75 0.57
CA GLU A 148 19.21 8.57 1.40
C GLU A 148 19.00 7.36 2.31
N ILE A 149 19.92 6.39 2.24
CA ILE A 149 19.87 5.15 3.03
C ILE A 149 19.82 5.48 4.51
N GLY A 150 18.84 4.88 5.21
CA GLY A 150 18.65 5.06 6.65
C GLY A 150 18.07 6.41 7.07
N ARG A 151 17.71 7.29 6.11
CA ARG A 151 17.10 8.61 6.39
C ARG A 151 15.69 8.77 5.85
N SER A 152 15.36 8.03 4.80
CA SER A 152 14.04 8.08 4.18
C SER A 152 13.64 6.71 3.67
N VAL A 153 12.38 6.49 3.34
CA VAL A 153 11.92 5.30 2.64
C VAL A 153 12.03 5.57 1.13
N PRO A 154 12.64 4.66 0.34
CA PRO A 154 12.68 4.78 -1.11
C PRO A 154 11.28 4.65 -1.69
N GLY A 155 11.13 4.85 -3.01
CA GLY A 155 9.86 4.48 -3.65
C GLY A 155 9.71 2.96 -3.60
N LEU A 156 8.73 2.46 -2.84
CA LEU A 156 8.39 1.04 -2.76
C LEU A 156 7.34 0.67 -3.81
N LEU A 157 7.53 -0.46 -4.47
CA LEU A 157 6.64 -0.98 -5.51
C LEU A 157 5.72 -2.07 -4.93
N CYS A 158 4.42 -1.87 -5.12
CA CYS A 158 3.38 -2.86 -4.87
C CYS A 158 3.10 -3.61 -6.18
N TRP A 159 3.67 -4.81 -6.33
CA TRP A 159 3.65 -5.60 -7.55
C TRP A 159 2.40 -6.49 -7.69
N ASN A 160 1.65 -6.29 -8.76
CA ASN A 160 0.70 -7.28 -9.25
C ASN A 160 1.44 -8.27 -10.17
N HIS A 161 1.82 -9.41 -9.61
CA HIS A 161 2.59 -10.46 -10.29
C HIS A 161 1.72 -11.43 -11.09
N GLY A 162 2.32 -12.12 -12.07
CA GLY A 162 1.68 -13.23 -12.77
C GLY A 162 0.55 -12.82 -13.72
N LEU A 163 0.53 -11.57 -14.19
CA LEU A 163 -0.48 -11.07 -15.13
C LEU A 163 -0.35 -11.82 -16.45
N GLY A 164 -1.41 -12.52 -16.84
CA GLY A 164 -1.49 -13.26 -18.09
C GLY A 164 -2.45 -12.61 -19.07
N ILE A 165 -1.94 -12.02 -20.16
CA ILE A 165 -2.76 -11.35 -21.16
C ILE A 165 -2.67 -12.08 -22.50
N ARG A 166 -3.84 -12.29 -23.13
CA ARG A 166 -3.92 -12.84 -24.49
C ARG A 166 -3.96 -11.71 -25.51
N GLN A 167 -2.94 -11.63 -26.36
CA GLN A 167 -2.89 -10.71 -27.50
C GLN A 167 -2.47 -11.42 -28.78
N PHE A 168 -3.12 -11.08 -29.90
CA PHE A 168 -2.84 -11.66 -31.22
C PHE A 168 -2.82 -13.20 -31.24
N GLY A 169 -3.69 -13.82 -30.43
CA GLY A 169 -3.77 -15.28 -30.28
C GLY A 169 -2.68 -15.92 -29.41
N LYS A 170 -1.69 -15.16 -28.96
CA LYS A 170 -0.61 -15.60 -28.06
C LYS A 170 -0.90 -15.17 -26.62
N PHE A 171 -0.35 -15.91 -25.67
CA PHE A 171 -0.41 -15.58 -24.25
C PHE A 171 0.94 -15.01 -23.83
N SER A 172 0.93 -13.85 -23.18
CA SER A 172 2.10 -13.16 -22.66
C SER A 172 1.94 -12.94 -21.18
N MET A 173 3.04 -13.03 -20.44
CA MET A 173 3.08 -12.81 -19.01
C MET A 173 3.88 -11.55 -18.66
N GLY A 174 3.53 -10.95 -17.53
CA GLY A 174 4.18 -9.75 -17.02
C GLY A 174 3.81 -9.47 -15.57
N SER A 175 4.35 -8.37 -15.04
CA SER A 175 4.00 -7.85 -13.72
C SER A 175 3.96 -6.33 -13.78
N VAL A 176 3.08 -5.72 -13.01
CA VAL A 176 2.96 -4.26 -12.93
C VAL A 176 3.03 -3.84 -11.48
N GLY A 177 3.98 -2.98 -11.14
CA GLY A 177 4.21 -2.46 -9.80
C GLY A 177 3.83 -0.99 -9.70
N ARG A 178 3.00 -0.61 -8.74
CA ARG A 178 2.68 0.80 -8.48
C ARG A 178 3.57 1.35 -7.36
N CYS A 179 4.22 2.48 -7.59
CA CYS A 179 5.08 3.10 -6.60
C CYS A 179 4.27 3.86 -5.53
N LEU A 180 4.49 3.58 -4.25
CA LEU A 180 3.79 4.26 -3.15
C LEU A 180 4.17 5.74 -3.01
N LYS A 181 5.39 6.11 -3.44
CA LYS A 181 5.97 7.46 -3.34
C LYS A 181 5.59 8.36 -4.51
N CYS A 182 5.95 7.99 -5.75
CA CYS A 182 5.71 8.82 -6.94
C CYS A 182 4.44 8.45 -7.72
N LYS A 183 3.75 7.37 -7.33
CA LYS A 183 2.52 6.85 -7.96
C LYS A 183 2.66 6.36 -9.41
N SER A 184 3.87 6.41 -9.98
CA SER A 184 4.20 5.81 -11.29
C SER A 184 4.11 4.30 -11.28
N TYR A 185 3.94 3.71 -12.47
CA TYR A 185 3.84 2.27 -12.66
C TYR A 185 5.09 1.74 -13.35
N THR A 186 5.67 0.69 -12.77
CA THR A 186 6.78 -0.05 -13.35
C THR A 186 6.24 -1.34 -13.94
N VAL A 187 6.61 -1.65 -15.19
CA VAL A 187 6.16 -2.86 -15.87
C VAL A 187 7.34 -3.77 -16.14
N TYR A 188 7.21 -5.03 -15.73
CA TYR A 188 8.06 -6.12 -16.17
C TYR A 188 7.31 -6.95 -17.24
N CYS A 189 7.94 -7.18 -18.39
CA CYS A 189 7.36 -7.95 -19.49
C CYS A 189 8.21 -9.19 -19.79
N ASP A 190 7.68 -10.40 -19.59
CA ASP A 190 8.43 -11.65 -19.83
C ASP A 190 8.82 -11.85 -21.29
N SER A 191 8.04 -11.29 -22.23
CA SER A 191 8.28 -11.48 -23.66
C SER A 191 9.56 -10.79 -24.15
N CYS A 192 9.93 -9.66 -23.55
CA CYS A 192 11.15 -8.91 -23.90
C CYS A 192 12.18 -8.88 -22.77
N GLY A 193 11.79 -9.25 -21.55
CA GLY A 193 12.65 -9.33 -20.37
C GLY A 193 13.05 -7.98 -19.75
N TRP A 194 12.42 -6.88 -20.18
CA TRP A 194 12.70 -5.52 -19.70
C TRP A 194 11.78 -5.13 -18.55
N VAL A 195 12.32 -4.27 -17.67
CA VAL A 195 11.61 -3.56 -16.62
C VAL A 195 11.67 -2.07 -16.96
N THR A 196 10.52 -1.42 -17.12
CA THR A 196 10.46 0.00 -17.50
C THR A 196 9.42 0.77 -16.70
N VAL A 197 9.67 2.04 -16.40
CA VAL A 197 8.69 2.94 -15.76
C VAL A 197 7.79 3.55 -16.82
N ALA A 198 6.52 3.17 -16.83
CA ALA A 198 5.59 3.38 -17.95
C ALA A 198 5.42 4.85 -18.33
N GLU A 199 5.37 5.75 -17.35
CA GLU A 199 5.16 7.18 -17.57
C GLU A 199 6.43 7.96 -17.95
N HIS A 200 7.62 7.41 -17.68
CA HIS A 200 8.88 8.16 -17.76
C HIS A 200 9.89 7.61 -18.77
N GLU A 201 9.63 6.43 -19.32
CA GLU A 201 10.51 5.76 -20.26
C GLU A 201 9.75 5.38 -21.53
N GLU A 202 10.45 5.20 -22.65
CA GLU A 202 9.85 4.68 -23.88
C GLU A 202 9.46 3.20 -23.73
N PRO A 203 8.41 2.73 -24.43
CA PRO A 203 8.00 1.34 -24.33
C PRO A 203 9.02 0.41 -24.96
N CYS A 204 9.46 -0.60 -24.19
CA CYS A 204 10.35 -1.65 -24.70
C CYS A 204 9.69 -2.51 -25.79
N CYS A 205 8.36 -2.64 -25.75
CA CYS A 205 7.52 -3.30 -26.76
C CYS A 205 6.03 -2.93 -26.52
N GLU A 206 5.16 -3.24 -27.49
CA GLU A 206 3.71 -2.97 -27.39
C GLU A 206 3.06 -3.63 -26.17
N LEU A 207 3.52 -4.82 -25.77
CA LEU A 207 2.98 -5.56 -24.62
C LEU A 207 3.12 -4.79 -23.31
N ARG A 208 4.14 -3.93 -23.17
CA ARG A 208 4.34 -3.13 -21.96
C ARG A 208 3.12 -2.26 -21.67
N ASP A 209 2.64 -1.54 -22.68
CA ASP A 209 1.51 -0.61 -22.52
C ASP A 209 0.19 -1.35 -22.31
N VAL A 210 0.11 -2.57 -22.82
CA VAL A 210 -1.03 -3.47 -22.60
C VAL A 210 -1.12 -3.90 -21.15
N PHE A 211 -0.01 -4.35 -20.55
CA PHE A 211 0.03 -4.69 -19.12
C PHE A 211 -0.25 -3.46 -18.25
N TYR A 212 0.39 -2.33 -18.55
CA TYR A 212 0.14 -1.06 -17.85
C TYR A 212 -1.34 -0.68 -17.89
N ALA A 213 -1.95 -0.63 -19.07
CA ALA A 213 -3.34 -0.23 -19.23
C ALA A 213 -4.33 -1.22 -18.60
N HIS A 214 -3.96 -2.49 -18.44
CA HIS A 214 -4.79 -3.47 -17.74
C HIS A 214 -4.92 -3.13 -16.25
N VAL A 215 -3.80 -2.84 -15.58
CA VAL A 215 -3.80 -2.56 -14.13
C VAL A 215 -4.16 -1.11 -13.81
N ALA A 216 -3.68 -0.14 -14.59
CA ALA A 216 -3.92 1.27 -14.33
C ALA A 216 -5.41 1.69 -14.47
N LYS A 217 -6.23 0.90 -15.18
CA LYS A 217 -7.68 1.14 -15.28
C LYS A 217 -8.49 0.57 -14.11
N GLU A 218 -7.91 -0.34 -13.35
CA GLU A 218 -8.54 -1.02 -12.22
C GLU A 218 -8.24 -0.33 -10.87
N THR A 219 -7.40 0.72 -10.87
CA THR A 219 -6.89 1.42 -9.68
C THR A 219 -7.14 2.92 -9.72
#